data_AF-A0AAV5BRC6-F1
#
_entry.id   AF-A0AAV5BRC6-F1
#
_cell.length_a   1.000
_cell.length_b   1.000
_cell.length_c   1.000
_cell.angle_alpha   90.00
_cell.angle_beta   90.00
_cell.angle_gamma   90.00
#
_symmetry.space_group_name_H-M   'P 1'
#
loop_
_entity.id
_entity.type
_entity.pdbx_description
1 polymer ?
#
loop_
_entity_poly.entity_id
_entity_poly.type
_entity_poly.pdbx_seq_one_letter_code
_entity_poly.pdbx_strand_id
1 'polypeptide(L)'
;MEALFYLKENETQTEIINTLHQACSKFPSFKLELKIIEVLLKGCNNTENFVQKCKRMIIQNAPVILEHIKKFLKKRDFCNSIHVCRGKTPHAGSQVVRSLSTA
;
A
#
# COMPACT_ATOMS: atom_id res chain seq x y z
N MET A 1 -2.90 -22.41 -4.89
CA MET A 1 -1.71 -21.54 -5.04
C MET A 1 -0.54 -22.49 -5.33
N GLU A 2 -0.52 -23.09 -6.52
CA GLU A 2 0.47 -24.13 -6.87
C GLU A 2 1.89 -23.57 -6.99
N ALA A 3 2.04 -22.29 -7.36
CA ALA A 3 3.35 -21.65 -7.44
C ALA A 3 4.13 -21.66 -6.11
N LEU A 4 3.45 -21.61 -4.95
CA LEU A 4 4.12 -21.73 -3.64
C LEU A 4 4.56 -23.16 -3.32
N PHE A 5 3.91 -24.16 -3.92
CA PHE A 5 4.26 -25.57 -3.73
C PHE A 5 5.49 -25.94 -4.57
N TYR A 6 5.55 -25.49 -5.83
CA TYR A 6 6.74 -25.65 -6.68
C TYR A 6 7.96 -24.89 -6.19
N LEU A 7 7.74 -23.85 -5.40
CA LEU A 7 8.82 -23.21 -4.71
C LEU A 7 9.42 -24.21 -3.70
N LYS A 8 8.66 -24.90 -2.85
CA LYS A 8 9.17 -25.60 -1.64
C LYS A 8 10.23 -26.72 -1.81
N GLU A 9 10.58 -27.13 -3.03
CA GLU A 9 11.56 -28.19 -3.30
C GLU A 9 12.78 -27.62 -4.06
N ASN A 10 13.98 -27.76 -3.48
CA ASN A 10 15.33 -27.52 -4.05
C ASN A 10 16.03 -26.17 -3.76
N GLU A 11 17.38 -26.20 -3.73
CA GLU A 11 18.29 -25.05 -3.52
C GLU A 11 17.93 -23.84 -4.40
N THR A 12 17.45 -24.10 -5.62
CA THR A 12 16.98 -23.10 -6.58
C THR A 12 15.87 -22.19 -6.02
N GLN A 13 14.95 -22.73 -5.20
CA GLN A 13 13.92 -21.94 -4.55
C GLN A 13 14.52 -20.90 -3.61
N THR A 14 15.46 -21.36 -2.79
CA THR A 14 16.06 -20.52 -1.75
C THR A 14 16.81 -19.36 -2.41
N GLU A 15 17.50 -19.62 -3.53
CA GLU A 15 18.17 -18.59 -4.32
C GLU A 15 17.18 -17.60 -4.97
N ILE A 16 16.07 -18.09 -5.52
CA ILE A 16 15.00 -17.23 -6.08
C ILE A 16 14.40 -16.34 -4.99
N ILE A 17 14.06 -16.91 -3.83
CA ILE A 17 13.48 -16.17 -2.70
C ILE A 17 14.47 -15.10 -2.21
N ASN A 18 15.76 -15.46 -2.08
CA ASN A 18 16.79 -14.53 -1.67
C ASN A 18 16.96 -13.38 -2.67
N THR A 19 16.97 -13.69 -3.96
CA THR A 19 17.06 -12.69 -5.04
C THR A 19 15.85 -11.75 -5.02
N LEU A 20 14.65 -12.29 -4.88
CA LEU A 20 13.42 -11.50 -4.73
C LEU A 20 13.46 -10.61 -3.49
N HIS A 21 13.94 -11.14 -2.37
CA HIS A 21 14.07 -10.37 -1.12
C HIS A 21 15.08 -9.22 -1.24
N GLN A 22 16.23 -9.47 -1.90
CA GLN A 22 17.21 -8.42 -2.21
C GLN A 22 16.63 -7.35 -3.13
N ALA A 23 15.91 -7.74 -4.19
CA ALA A 23 15.24 -6.79 -5.07
C ALA A 23 14.20 -5.95 -4.32
N CYS A 24 13.34 -6.58 -3.51
CA CYS A 24 12.35 -5.88 -2.70
C CYS A 24 12.98 -4.91 -1.67
N SER A 25 14.16 -5.27 -1.15
CA SER A 25 14.90 -4.41 -0.23
C SER A 25 15.55 -3.21 -0.94
N LYS A 26 16.05 -3.41 -2.16
CA LYS A 26 16.67 -2.36 -2.99
C LYS A 26 15.65 -1.40 -3.60
N PHE A 27 14.42 -1.84 -3.83
CA PHE A 27 13.37 -1.07 -4.50
C PHE A 27 12.13 -0.91 -3.59
N PRO A 28 12.06 0.18 -2.79
CA PRO A 28 10.93 0.42 -1.87
C PRO A 28 9.55 0.44 -2.55
N SER A 29 9.49 0.78 -3.84
CA SER A 29 8.26 0.70 -4.65
C SER A 29 7.70 -0.72 -4.73
N PHE A 30 8.56 -1.74 -4.89
CA PHE A 30 8.11 -3.14 -4.92
C PHE A 30 7.58 -3.59 -3.57
N LYS A 31 8.19 -3.15 -2.47
CA LYS A 31 7.69 -3.43 -1.12
C LYS A 31 6.28 -2.86 -0.91
N LEU A 32 6.02 -1.63 -1.39
CA LEU A 32 4.69 -1.02 -1.33
C LEU A 32 3.67 -1.78 -2.18
N GLU A 33 4.03 -2.14 -3.41
CA GLU A 33 3.16 -2.90 -4.32
C GLU A 33 2.75 -4.26 -3.73
N LEU A 34 3.70 -5.01 -3.18
CA LEU A 34 3.43 -6.28 -2.52
C LEU A 34 2.49 -6.10 -1.32
N LYS A 35 2.68 -5.05 -0.53
CA LYS A 35 1.80 -4.73 0.60
C LYS A 35 0.37 -4.44 0.15
N ILE A 36 0.20 -3.70 -0.96
CA ILE A 36 -1.12 -3.42 -1.54
C ILE A 36 -1.79 -4.73 -1.98
N ILE A 37 -1.09 -5.58 -2.72
CA ILE A 37 -1.62 -6.89 -3.15
C ILE A 37 -2.00 -7.75 -1.94
N GLU A 38 -1.16 -7.80 -0.91
CA GLU A 38 -1.44 -8.54 0.33
C GLU A 38 -2.75 -8.08 0.99
N VAL A 39 -2.95 -6.76 1.12
CA VAL A 39 -4.16 -6.17 1.69
C VAL A 39 -5.39 -6.51 0.84
N LEU A 40 -5.29 -6.38 -0.48
CA LEU A 40 -6.39 -6.70 -1.40
C LEU A 40 -6.78 -8.19 -1.31
N LEU A 41 -5.80 -9.09 -1.29
CA LEU A 41 -6.04 -10.53 -1.17
C LEU A 41 -6.63 -10.92 0.18
N LYS A 42 -6.22 -10.26 1.28
CA LYS A 42 -6.87 -10.42 2.58
C LYS A 42 -8.32 -9.95 2.55
N GLY A 43 -8.60 -8.80 1.93
CA GLY A 43 -9.95 -8.30 1.73
C GLY A 43 -10.85 -9.29 0.97
N CYS A 44 -10.31 -9.98 -0.04
CA CYS A 44 -11.04 -11.02 -0.76
C CYS A 44 -11.51 -12.18 0.14
N ASN A 45 -10.87 -12.48 1.27
CA ASN A 45 -11.33 -13.53 2.18
C ASN A 45 -12.68 -13.21 2.84
N ASN A 46 -13.08 -11.93 2.88
CA ASN A 46 -14.36 -11.48 3.42
C ASN A 46 -15.49 -11.46 2.36
N THR A 47 -15.22 -11.93 1.13
CA THR A 47 -16.24 -11.98 0.07
C THR A 47 -16.95 -13.33 0.07
N GLU A 48 -18.06 -13.43 0.80
CA GLU A 48 -18.79 -14.68 1.10
C GLU A 48 -18.83 -15.69 -0.06
N ASN A 49 -19.26 -15.27 -1.25
CA ASN A 49 -19.51 -16.17 -2.38
C ASN A 49 -18.47 -16.09 -3.51
N PHE A 50 -17.49 -15.19 -3.42
CA PHE A 50 -16.62 -14.85 -4.55
C PHE A 50 -15.14 -14.78 -4.22
N VAL A 51 -14.71 -15.33 -3.08
CA VAL A 51 -13.29 -15.32 -2.64
C VAL A 51 -12.33 -15.68 -3.76
N GLN A 52 -12.57 -16.77 -4.48
CA GLN A 52 -11.66 -17.23 -5.54
C GLN A 52 -11.69 -16.33 -6.78
N LYS A 53 -12.87 -15.86 -7.18
CA LYS A 53 -13.03 -14.91 -8.29
C LYS A 53 -12.36 -13.58 -7.97
N CYS A 54 -12.50 -13.08 -6.74
CA CYS A 54 -11.83 -11.89 -6.23
C CYS A 54 -10.31 -12.05 -6.29
N LYS A 55 -9.75 -13.11 -5.70
CA LYS A 55 -8.29 -13.37 -5.71
C LYS A 55 -7.74 -13.48 -7.13
N ARG A 56 -8.45 -14.19 -8.02
CA ARG A 56 -8.08 -14.31 -9.43
C ARG A 56 -8.06 -12.95 -10.13
N MET A 57 -9.09 -12.13 -9.91
CA MET A 57 -9.17 -10.79 -10.48
C MET A 57 -8.01 -9.91 -10.01
N ILE A 58 -7.70 -9.92 -8.72
CA ILE A 58 -6.56 -9.16 -8.16
C ILE A 58 -5.24 -9.59 -8.80
N ILE A 59 -4.97 -10.90 -8.89
CA ILE A 59 -3.71 -11.41 -9.45
C ILE A 59 -3.60 -11.10 -10.95
N GLN A 60 -4.66 -11.37 -11.73
CA GLN A 60 -4.64 -11.17 -13.18
C GLN A 60 -4.56 -9.69 -13.57
N ASN A 61 -5.15 -8.80 -12.76
CA ASN A 61 -5.20 -7.37 -13.03
C ASN A 61 -4.22 -6.56 -12.16
N ALA A 62 -3.30 -7.23 -11.44
CA ALA A 62 -2.41 -6.60 -10.47
C ALA A 62 -1.68 -5.37 -11.02
N PRO A 63 -1.10 -5.39 -12.25
CA PRO A 63 -0.39 -4.22 -12.78
C PRO A 63 -1.31 -2.99 -12.90
N VAL A 64 -2.51 -3.15 -13.46
CA VAL A 64 -3.47 -2.06 -13.67
C VAL A 64 -4.03 -1.56 -12.34
N ILE A 65 -4.38 -2.48 -11.44
CA ILE A 65 -4.87 -2.16 -10.08
C ILE A 65 -3.83 -1.34 -9.32
N LEU A 66 -2.58 -1.78 -9.33
CA LEU A 66 -1.49 -1.11 -8.64
C LEU A 66 -1.26 0.31 -9.18
N GLU A 67 -1.28 0.50 -10.50
CA GLU A 67 -1.14 1.83 -11.08
C GLU A 67 -2.29 2.76 -10.68
N HIS A 68 -3.52 2.26 -10.68
CA HIS A 68 -4.68 3.04 -10.24
C HIS A 68 -4.62 3.39 -8.75
N ILE A 69 -4.27 2.42 -7.90
CA ILE A 69 -4.14 2.63 -6.46
C ILE A 69 -3.02 3.63 -6.18
N LYS A 70 -1.82 3.49 -6.78
CA LYS A 70 -0.73 4.46 -6.60
C LYS A 70 -1.16 5.87 -7.00
N LYS A 71 -1.85 6.02 -8.14
CA LYS A 71 -2.39 7.32 -8.57
C LYS A 71 -3.37 7.88 -7.55
N PHE A 72 -4.24 7.04 -7.00
CA PHE A 72 -5.20 7.43 -5.97
C PHE A 72 -4.51 7.83 -4.65
N LEU A 73 -3.53 7.04 -4.18
CA LEU A 73 -2.76 7.32 -2.96
C LEU A 73 -1.93 8.60 -3.06
N LYS A 74 -1.50 8.99 -4.27
CA LYS A 74 -0.83 10.27 -4.53
C LYS A 74 -1.76 11.48 -4.47
N LYS A 75 -3.09 11.29 -4.53
CA LYS A 75 -4.04 12.40 -4.44
C LYS A 75 -4.07 12.95 -3.02
N ARG A 76 -3.97 14.27 -2.89
CA ARG A 76 -4.03 14.94 -1.58
C ARG A 76 -5.34 14.68 -0.86
N ASP A 77 -6.45 14.63 -1.56
CA ASP A 77 -7.76 14.43 -0.94
C ASP A 77 -7.84 13.09 -0.20
N PHE A 78 -7.31 12.02 -0.78
CA PHE A 78 -7.23 10.73 -0.10
C PHE A 78 -6.36 10.82 1.17
N CYS A 79 -5.16 11.40 1.02
CA CYS A 79 -4.21 11.58 2.10
C CYS A 79 -4.73 12.51 3.24
N ASN A 80 -5.60 13.48 2.89
CA ASN A 80 -6.32 14.33 3.83
C ASN A 80 -7.42 13.55 4.56
N SER A 81 -8.17 12.71 3.85
CA SER A 81 -9.23 11.86 4.43
C SER A 81 -8.71 10.86 5.46
N ILE A 82 -7.46 10.39 5.30
CA ILE A 82 -6.80 9.53 6.28
C ILE A 82 -5.96 10.33 7.31
N HIS A 83 -6.03 11.67 7.28
CA HIS A 83 -5.34 12.58 8.18
C HIS A 83 -3.80 12.42 8.27
N VAL A 84 -3.15 11.91 7.21
CA VAL A 84 -1.69 11.69 7.18
C VAL A 84 -0.92 12.75 6.40
N CYS A 85 -1.60 13.54 5.57
CA CYS A 85 -0.97 14.68 4.93
C CYS A 85 -0.79 15.80 5.94
N ARG A 86 0.45 16.32 6.05
CA ARG A 86 0.65 17.66 6.62
C ARG A 86 -0.09 18.63 5.71
N GLY A 87 -1.28 19.04 6.14
CA GLY A 87 -2.01 20.09 5.45
C GLY A 87 -1.09 21.28 5.30
N LYS A 88 -1.12 21.95 4.15
CA LYS A 88 -0.82 23.37 4.17
C LYS A 88 -1.92 23.95 5.06
N THR A 89 -1.58 24.24 6.31
CA THR A 89 -2.37 25.16 7.13
C THR A 89 -2.80 26.30 6.22
N PRO A 90 -4.08 26.70 6.17
CA PRO A 90 -4.38 28.05 5.74
C PRO A 90 -3.43 28.91 6.56
N HIS A 91 -2.59 29.70 5.89
CA HIS A 91 -1.77 30.66 6.58
C HIS A 91 -2.74 31.73 7.10
N ALA A 92 -3.46 31.40 8.18
CA ALA A 92 -4.08 32.37 9.04
C ALA A 92 -2.89 33.11 9.64
N GLY A 93 -2.73 34.36 9.20
CA GLY A 93 -1.69 35.24 9.66
C GLY A 93 -1.61 35.21 11.19
N SER A 94 -0.38 35.37 11.66
CA SER A 94 -0.10 35.75 13.03
C SER A 94 -1.01 36.91 13.44
N GLN A 95 -2.00 36.62 14.30
CA GLN A 95 -2.56 37.55 15.28
C GLN A 95 -3.48 36.72 16.17
N VAL A 96 -2.96 36.34 17.33
CA VAL A 96 -3.61 36.36 18.66
C VAL A 96 -2.48 35.95 19.61
N VAL A 97 -1.52 36.87 19.81
CA VAL A 97 -0.83 36.91 21.10
C VAL A 97 -1.78 37.72 21.98
N ARG A 98 -2.46 37.00 22.89
CA ARG A 98 -3.42 37.57 23.83
C ARG A 98 -2.73 38.66 24.67
N SER A 99 -3.19 39.90 24.53
CA SER A 99 -2.97 40.94 25.52
C SER A 99 -3.66 40.53 26.81
N LEU A 100 -2.88 40.15 27.81
CA LEU A 100 -3.30 40.05 29.21
C LEU A 100 -2.10 40.45 30.08
N SER A 101 -2.05 41.73 30.43
CA SER A 101 -1.42 42.21 31.67
C SER A 101 -2.15 43.46 32.10
N THR A 102 -3.11 43.26 33.01
CA THR A 102 -3.61 44.24 33.96
C THR A 102 -2.61 44.39 35.10
N ALA A 103 -2.06 45.58 35.27
CA ALA A 103 -1.77 46.29 36.53
C ALA A 103 -1.00 47.57 36.21
#